data_AF-A0A831KNK9-F1
#
_entry.id   AF-A0A831KNK9-F1
#
_cell.length_a   1.000
_cell.length_b   1.000
_cell.length_c   1.000
_cell.angle_alpha   90.00
_cell.angle_beta   90.00
_cell.angle_gamma   90.00
#
_symmetry.space_group_name_H-M   'P 1'
#
loop_
_entity.id
_entity.type
_entity.pdbx_description
1 polymer ?
#
loop_
_entity_poly.entity_id
_entity_poly.type
_entity_poly.pdbx_seq_one_letter_code
_entity_poly.pdbx_strand_id
1 'polypeptide(L)'
;MLISRNNVIFLNHLKRKFFHIAGAVVVAFWLATIGILVCGRGLSSSDGVLLAQAGVGLDGREEEWMEVFLGKNRVGYSVSTINPIESGYLIKEELLLRLRLMGMATSVRTTSTSVVDWSFVIKRFEFQIDSGVVSFRVSGKVRDHVLIVERGSGKNKNTKMLRLKSQPVSSSAIPFLLRSRKPAIGEVIEIPIFDPSSLAEMKILIRAVSTDEVIISGRRYQATKYQSQIMGQPVFFWMSKKGELLKQTGLMGLTLVRSDSDHARAAIGGAGGRELYDIAAVVPDKKILRPRKVRILRVKVKGIPPKEIEPDPNDPRQVLLGDILTVKRENLRAICSEGPNTSAKLRSQLREYLKPELNIESDDELIRAKALEITRGAENPMERARRCLRWIYVNVEKKPVIGIPSAAQTLKTLVGDCNEHAALLAALLRASGIPARVCAGLVYARGKFFYHAWNEAFLGGGWISLDATLNQMPVDATHIKLVQGGLQKQMEILRVMGRLKLEVVEQE
;
A
#
# COMPACT_ATOMS: atom_id res chain seq x y z
N MET A 1 -9.33 39.21 33.36
CA MET A 1 -10.25 38.06 33.07
C MET A 1 -9.40 36.92 32.50
N LEU A 2 -9.03 35.92 33.30
CA LEU A 2 -8.07 34.87 32.91
C LEU A 2 -8.79 33.56 32.55
N ILE A 3 -8.95 33.28 31.25
CA ILE A 3 -9.41 31.98 30.75
C ILE A 3 -8.17 31.18 30.32
N SER A 4 -7.92 30.04 30.97
CA SER A 4 -6.63 29.35 30.87
C SER A 4 -6.46 28.54 29.57
N ARG A 5 -5.20 28.37 29.15
CA ARG A 5 -4.80 27.51 28.01
C ARG A 5 -5.26 26.04 28.14
N ASN A 6 -5.59 25.59 29.35
CA ASN A 6 -5.96 24.19 29.62
C ASN A 6 -7.25 23.76 28.91
N ASN A 7 -8.19 24.69 28.69
CA ASN A 7 -9.47 24.38 28.03
C ASN A 7 -9.29 23.97 26.55
N VAL A 8 -8.28 24.51 25.86
CA VAL A 8 -7.99 24.15 24.46
C VAL A 8 -7.50 22.69 24.36
N ILE A 9 -6.71 22.23 25.33
CA ILE A 9 -6.26 20.83 25.43
C ILE A 9 -7.46 19.91 25.69
N PHE A 10 -8.39 20.33 26.57
CA PHE A 10 -9.57 19.54 26.91
C PHE A 10 -10.55 19.36 25.73
N LEU A 11 -10.84 20.42 24.96
CA LEU A 11 -11.69 20.33 23.76
C LEU A 11 -11.10 19.42 22.68
N ASN A 12 -9.78 19.47 22.45
CA ASN A 12 -9.11 18.56 21.52
C ASN A 12 -9.18 17.09 21.97
N HIS A 13 -9.31 16.83 23.27
CA HIS A 13 -9.47 15.47 23.80
C HIS A 13 -10.85 14.84 23.49
N LEU A 14 -11.87 15.66 23.22
CA LEU A 14 -13.21 15.21 22.81
C LEU A 14 -13.30 14.92 21.31
N LYS A 15 -12.70 15.76 20.44
CA LYS A 15 -12.67 15.50 18.98
C LYS A 15 -11.97 14.18 18.62
N ARG A 16 -11.02 13.71 19.45
CA ARG A 16 -10.32 12.42 19.28
C ARG A 16 -11.20 11.15 19.40
N LYS A 17 -12.48 11.26 19.78
CA LYS A 17 -13.34 10.08 20.03
C LYS A 17 -13.82 9.35 18.76
N PHE A 18 -13.82 9.98 17.58
CA PHE A 18 -14.20 9.32 16.33
C PHE A 18 -12.99 8.66 15.66
N PHE A 19 -12.59 7.51 16.20
CA PHE A 19 -11.43 6.79 15.68
C PHE A 19 -11.72 6.14 14.32
N HIS A 20 -10.98 6.52 13.27
CA HIS A 20 -10.99 5.85 11.98
C HIS A 20 -9.72 4.99 11.86
N ILE A 21 -9.89 3.67 11.87
CA ILE A 21 -8.83 2.70 11.58
C ILE A 21 -8.94 2.37 10.09
N ALA A 22 -7.88 2.58 9.29
CA ALA A 22 -7.55 1.74 8.10
C ALA A 22 -6.41 2.25 7.19
N GLY A 23 -5.28 2.73 7.74
CA GLY A 23 -4.16 3.18 6.88
C GLY A 23 -3.54 2.08 6.02
N ALA A 24 -3.40 0.85 6.53
CA ALA A 24 -2.82 -0.25 5.77
C ALA A 24 -3.66 -0.64 4.53
N VAL A 25 -4.97 -0.29 4.52
CA VAL A 25 -5.76 -0.31 3.28
C VAL A 25 -5.20 0.71 2.31
N VAL A 26 -5.07 1.99 2.70
CA VAL A 26 -4.70 3.11 1.82
C VAL A 26 -3.44 2.80 1.01
N VAL A 27 -2.32 2.55 1.67
CA VAL A 27 -1.02 2.48 0.98
C VAL A 27 -0.94 1.25 0.07
N ALA A 28 -1.45 0.10 0.53
CA ALA A 28 -1.51 -1.11 -0.28
C ALA A 28 -2.49 -0.94 -1.46
N PHE A 29 -3.72 -0.50 -1.20
CA PHE A 29 -4.71 -0.19 -2.24
C PHE A 29 -4.20 0.85 -3.22
N TRP A 30 -3.45 1.86 -2.78
CA TRP A 30 -2.94 2.92 -3.64
C TRP A 30 -1.82 2.42 -4.54
N LEU A 31 -0.82 1.71 -3.99
CA LEU A 31 0.25 1.10 -4.77
C LEU A 31 -0.29 0.04 -5.75
N ALA A 32 -1.29 -0.74 -5.37
CA ALA A 32 -1.92 -1.70 -6.27
C ALA A 32 -2.94 -1.06 -7.22
N THR A 33 -3.55 0.07 -6.87
CA THR A 33 -4.39 0.85 -7.80
C THR A 33 -3.52 1.51 -8.85
N ILE A 34 -2.41 2.14 -8.47
CA ILE A 34 -1.41 2.60 -9.45
C ILE A 34 -0.89 1.40 -10.26
N GLY A 35 -0.45 0.32 -9.59
CA GLY A 35 -0.06 -0.95 -10.20
C GLY A 35 -1.17 -1.78 -10.88
N ILE A 36 -2.31 -1.15 -11.21
CA ILE A 36 -3.42 -1.71 -12.02
C ILE A 36 -3.93 -0.67 -13.03
N LEU A 37 -4.01 0.62 -12.67
CA LEU A 37 -4.41 1.73 -13.54
C LEU A 37 -3.25 2.22 -14.43
N VAL A 38 -2.00 2.03 -13.99
CA VAL A 38 -0.75 2.23 -14.76
C VAL A 38 -0.22 0.89 -15.27
N CYS A 39 -0.33 -0.18 -14.47
CA CYS A 39 0.12 -1.51 -14.91
C CYS A 39 -1.00 -2.38 -15.49
N GLY A 40 -0.92 -2.60 -16.80
CA GLY A 40 -0.78 -3.98 -17.27
C GLY A 40 0.58 -4.22 -17.93
N ARG A 41 1.12 -5.42 -17.74
CA ARG A 41 1.82 -6.35 -18.69
C ARG A 41 2.78 -5.82 -19.80
N GLY A 42 4.02 -6.34 -19.88
CA GLY A 42 5.09 -6.07 -20.90
C GLY A 42 6.49 -6.30 -20.28
N LEU A 43 7.49 -7.11 -20.72
CA LEU A 43 7.79 -7.97 -21.92
C LEU A 43 8.62 -9.23 -21.53
N SER A 44 8.46 -10.42 -22.15
CA SER A 44 9.35 -11.59 -21.91
C SER A 44 10.62 -11.56 -22.79
N SER A 45 11.67 -12.32 -22.43
CA SER A 45 13.01 -12.19 -23.03
C SER A 45 13.13 -12.66 -24.49
N SER A 46 12.22 -13.49 -24.99
CA SER A 46 12.10 -13.82 -26.43
C SER A 46 11.40 -12.70 -27.22
N ASP A 47 10.64 -11.85 -26.54
CA ASP A 47 9.58 -11.06 -27.17
C ASP A 47 10.02 -9.62 -27.48
N GLY A 48 11.04 -9.11 -26.79
CA GLY A 48 11.64 -7.80 -27.08
C GLY A 48 12.33 -7.71 -28.44
N VAL A 49 12.81 -8.86 -28.96
CA VAL A 49 13.31 -8.99 -30.35
C VAL A 49 12.16 -8.84 -31.35
N LEU A 50 11.00 -9.40 -31.01
CA LEU A 50 9.81 -9.37 -31.87
C LEU A 50 9.19 -7.97 -31.99
N LEU A 51 9.26 -7.10 -30.96
CA LEU A 51 8.88 -5.69 -31.13
C LEU A 51 9.80 -4.96 -32.12
N ALA A 52 11.12 -5.13 -32.00
CA ALA A 52 12.08 -4.50 -32.90
C ALA A 52 11.95 -4.99 -34.35
N GLN A 53 11.62 -6.28 -34.54
CA GLN A 53 11.42 -6.88 -35.87
C GLN A 53 10.05 -6.58 -36.49
N ALA A 54 9.02 -6.27 -35.70
CA ALA A 54 7.66 -6.07 -36.22
C ALA A 54 7.47 -4.74 -36.98
N GLY A 55 8.37 -3.76 -36.82
CA GLY A 55 8.30 -2.46 -37.50
C GLY A 55 7.11 -1.57 -37.08
N VAL A 56 6.30 -1.99 -36.11
CA VAL A 56 5.12 -1.24 -35.63
C VAL A 56 5.55 -0.11 -34.70
N GLY A 57 6.10 0.95 -35.31
CA GLY A 57 6.20 2.26 -34.67
C GLY A 57 4.81 2.87 -34.45
N LEU A 58 4.76 3.91 -33.62
CA LEU A 58 3.62 4.83 -33.58
C LEU A 58 3.79 5.89 -34.68
N ASP A 59 2.90 5.88 -35.68
CA ASP A 59 2.83 6.91 -36.74
C ASP A 59 2.46 8.31 -36.21
N GLY A 60 2.10 8.44 -34.93
CA GLY A 60 1.73 9.70 -34.29
C GLY A 60 1.50 9.57 -32.79
N ARG A 61 0.98 10.64 -32.18
CA ARG A 61 0.61 10.67 -30.75
C ARG A 61 -0.64 9.82 -30.51
N GLU A 62 -0.55 8.82 -29.64
CA GLU A 62 -1.72 8.21 -29.01
C GLU A 62 -2.08 8.95 -27.71
N GLU A 63 -3.37 9.13 -27.46
CA GLU A 63 -3.93 9.67 -26.22
C GLU A 63 -5.20 8.88 -25.86
N GLU A 64 -5.29 8.42 -24.61
CA GLU A 64 -6.41 7.64 -24.10
C GLU A 64 -6.98 8.28 -22.83
N TRP A 65 -8.30 8.56 -22.83
CA TRP A 65 -9.04 9.10 -21.68
C TRP A 65 -9.97 8.03 -21.10
N MET A 66 -9.91 7.86 -19.78
CA MET A 66 -10.76 6.93 -19.03
C MET A 66 -11.42 7.65 -17.86
N GLU A 67 -12.73 7.48 -17.68
CA GLU A 67 -13.41 7.80 -16.43
C GLU A 67 -13.24 6.66 -15.43
N VAL A 68 -12.96 7.00 -14.16
CA VAL A 68 -12.78 6.01 -13.09
C VAL A 68 -13.99 6.02 -12.15
N PHE A 69 -14.59 4.85 -11.97
CA PHE A 69 -15.76 4.60 -11.14
C PHE A 69 -15.42 3.73 -9.93
N LEU A 70 -16.14 3.92 -8.82
CA LEU A 70 -16.18 3.04 -7.65
C LEU A 70 -17.61 2.52 -7.50
N GLY A 71 -17.84 1.29 -7.94
CA GLY A 71 -19.18 0.76 -8.18
C GLY A 71 -19.90 1.53 -9.29
N LYS A 72 -20.97 2.26 -8.93
CA LYS A 72 -21.73 3.13 -9.86
C LYS A 72 -21.32 4.61 -9.80
N ASN A 73 -20.53 5.03 -8.82
CA ASN A 73 -20.18 6.44 -8.63
C ASN A 73 -18.90 6.75 -9.40
N ARG A 74 -18.89 7.79 -10.24
CA ARG A 74 -17.63 8.31 -10.79
C ARG A 74 -16.83 8.96 -9.65
N VAL A 75 -15.56 8.58 -9.56
CA VAL A 75 -14.60 9.06 -8.55
C VAL A 75 -13.38 9.74 -9.18
N GLY A 76 -13.20 9.69 -10.50
CA GLY A 76 -12.00 10.25 -11.11
C GLY A 76 -11.93 10.14 -12.63
N TYR A 77 -10.72 10.38 -13.12
CA TYR A 77 -10.30 10.08 -14.48
C TYR A 77 -8.82 9.65 -14.50
N SER A 78 -8.41 8.99 -15.58
CA SER A 78 -7.01 8.87 -15.97
C SER A 78 -6.83 9.25 -17.43
N VAL A 79 -5.65 9.77 -17.76
CA VAL A 79 -5.19 10.00 -19.13
C VAL A 79 -3.81 9.39 -19.31
N SER A 80 -3.58 8.73 -20.44
CA SER A 80 -2.25 8.35 -20.90
C SER A 80 -1.98 8.97 -22.26
N THR A 81 -0.74 9.39 -22.48
CA THR A 81 -0.26 9.91 -23.77
C THR A 81 1.08 9.28 -24.11
N ILE A 82 1.22 8.83 -25.35
CA ILE A 82 2.44 8.23 -25.88
C ILE A 82 2.84 9.02 -27.12
N ASN A 83 4.02 9.63 -27.07
CA ASN A 83 4.52 10.53 -28.10
C ASN A 83 5.85 9.96 -28.64
N PRO A 84 6.00 9.72 -29.95
CA PRO A 84 7.28 9.42 -30.57
C PRO A 84 8.34 10.49 -30.28
N ILE A 85 9.58 10.05 -30.05
CA ILE A 85 10.79 10.89 -29.94
C ILE A 85 11.94 10.18 -30.66
N GLU A 86 13.02 10.89 -30.97
CA GLU A 86 14.18 10.41 -31.74
C GLU A 86 14.74 9.03 -31.29
N SER A 87 14.63 8.72 -30.00
CA SER A 87 15.20 7.52 -29.37
C SER A 87 14.15 6.53 -28.81
N GLY A 88 12.86 6.70 -29.12
CA GLY A 88 11.78 5.84 -28.63
C GLY A 88 10.50 6.61 -28.34
N TYR A 89 9.98 6.51 -27.11
CA TYR A 89 8.72 7.16 -26.72
C TYR A 89 8.84 7.98 -25.43
N LEU A 90 8.17 9.14 -25.43
CA LEU A 90 7.84 9.91 -24.23
C LEU A 90 6.40 9.58 -23.81
N ILE A 91 6.29 8.81 -22.73
CA ILE A 91 5.04 8.43 -22.08
C ILE A 91 4.77 9.44 -20.96
N LYS A 92 3.54 9.98 -20.90
CA LYS A 92 3.04 10.74 -19.75
C LYS A 92 1.67 10.25 -19.35
N GLU A 93 1.48 9.99 -18.06
CA GLU A 93 0.23 9.48 -17.50
C GLU A 93 -0.19 10.35 -16.33
N GLU A 94 -1.48 10.63 -16.21
CA GLU A 94 -2.08 11.32 -15.07
C GLU A 94 -3.31 10.56 -14.58
N LEU A 95 -3.46 10.48 -13.26
CA LEU A 95 -4.60 9.89 -12.58
C LEU A 95 -5.10 10.88 -11.52
N LEU A 96 -6.37 11.27 -11.59
CA LEU A 96 -7.05 12.06 -10.57
C LEU A 96 -8.14 11.21 -9.93
N LEU A 97 -8.09 11.02 -8.61
CA LEU A 97 -9.12 10.30 -7.84
C LEU A 97 -9.62 11.13 -6.65
N ARG A 98 -10.93 11.12 -6.42
CA ARG A 98 -11.64 11.76 -5.30
C ARG A 98 -12.38 10.68 -4.53
N LEU A 99 -11.81 10.28 -3.40
CA LEU A 99 -12.31 9.17 -2.56
C LEU A 99 -12.76 9.70 -1.20
N ARG A 100 -13.64 8.94 -0.52
CA ARG A 100 -13.99 9.19 0.88
C ARG A 100 -13.13 8.28 1.77
N LEU A 101 -12.28 8.91 2.58
CA LEU A 101 -11.32 8.28 3.50
C LEU A 101 -11.39 8.92 4.88
N MET A 102 -11.53 8.12 5.93
CA MET A 102 -11.68 8.59 7.32
C MET A 102 -12.86 9.57 7.50
N GLY A 103 -13.92 9.44 6.71
CA GLY A 103 -15.04 10.38 6.62
C GLY A 103 -14.73 11.67 5.85
N MET A 104 -13.47 11.92 5.48
CA MET A 104 -13.02 13.09 4.73
C MET A 104 -13.11 12.85 3.23
N ALA A 105 -13.30 13.90 2.43
CA ALA A 105 -13.15 13.84 0.98
C ALA A 105 -11.69 14.12 0.62
N THR A 106 -10.96 13.10 0.16
CA THR A 106 -9.54 13.23 -0.21
C THR A 106 -9.40 13.18 -1.73
N SER A 107 -8.79 14.21 -2.30
CA SER A 107 -8.38 14.23 -3.71
C SER A 107 -6.92 13.79 -3.80
N VAL A 108 -6.60 12.97 -4.78
CA VAL A 108 -5.25 12.50 -5.08
C VAL A 108 -4.97 12.70 -6.55
N ARG A 109 -3.79 13.23 -6.86
CA ARG A 109 -3.29 13.37 -8.23
C ARG A 109 -1.96 12.62 -8.33
N THR A 110 -1.89 11.64 -9.22
CA THR A 110 -0.65 10.95 -9.57
C THR A 110 -0.23 11.38 -10.95
N THR A 111 1.05 11.68 -11.14
CA THR A 111 1.65 11.92 -12.46
C THR A 111 2.87 11.03 -12.66
N SER A 112 2.96 10.42 -13.83
CA SER A 112 4.07 9.61 -14.31
C SER A 112 4.60 10.22 -15.60
N THR A 113 5.92 10.22 -15.77
CA THR A 113 6.56 10.57 -17.03
C THR A 113 7.76 9.64 -17.23
N SER A 114 7.70 8.83 -18.27
CA SER A 114 8.72 7.84 -18.60
C SER A 114 9.26 8.08 -20.00
N VAL A 115 10.58 7.91 -20.16
CA VAL A 115 11.21 7.79 -21.48
C VAL A 115 11.71 6.37 -21.64
N VAL A 116 11.23 5.74 -22.70
CA VAL A 116 11.53 4.38 -23.11
C VAL A 116 12.18 4.37 -24.49
N ASP A 117 12.87 3.29 -24.84
CA ASP A 117 13.22 3.03 -26.25
C ASP A 117 12.02 2.49 -27.05
N TRP A 118 12.26 2.24 -28.35
CA TRP A 118 11.28 1.66 -29.27
C TRP A 118 10.73 0.29 -28.83
N SER A 119 11.45 -0.45 -27.98
CA SER A 119 10.99 -1.71 -27.37
C SER A 119 10.35 -1.52 -25.98
N PHE A 120 9.97 -0.28 -25.64
CA PHE A 120 9.36 0.11 -24.36
C PHE A 120 10.23 -0.11 -23.11
N VAL A 121 11.56 -0.25 -23.25
CA VAL A 121 12.49 -0.40 -22.12
C VAL A 121 12.80 0.97 -21.51
N ILE A 122 12.46 1.14 -20.23
CA ILE A 122 12.61 2.40 -19.48
C ILE A 122 14.08 2.79 -19.36
N LYS A 123 14.41 4.01 -19.80
CA LYS A 123 15.73 4.63 -19.63
C LYS A 123 15.73 5.62 -18.46
N ARG A 124 14.64 6.37 -18.31
CA ARG A 124 14.39 7.27 -17.17
C ARG A 124 12.90 7.37 -16.86
N PHE A 125 12.56 7.62 -15.60
CA PHE A 125 11.21 7.99 -15.17
C PHE A 125 11.23 9.07 -14.09
N GLU A 126 10.13 9.82 -13.97
CA GLU A 126 9.76 10.61 -12.81
C GLU A 126 8.30 10.31 -12.45
N PHE A 127 8.03 10.13 -11.17
CA PHE A 127 6.73 9.76 -10.63
C PHE A 127 6.43 10.59 -9.38
N GLN A 128 5.26 11.22 -9.35
CA GLN A 128 4.79 12.02 -8.22
C GLN A 128 3.36 11.62 -7.82
N ILE A 129 3.11 11.60 -6.50
CA ILE A 129 1.78 11.56 -5.91
C ILE A 129 1.60 12.85 -5.12
N ASP A 130 0.47 13.53 -5.30
CA ASP A 130 0.02 14.62 -4.46
C ASP A 130 -1.35 14.29 -3.84
N SER A 131 -1.47 14.46 -2.52
CA SER A 131 -2.68 14.20 -1.73
C SER A 131 -3.22 15.45 -1.01
N GLY A 132 -2.68 16.63 -1.32
CA GLY A 132 -2.93 17.89 -0.60
C GLY A 132 -2.32 17.97 0.81
N VAL A 133 -2.18 16.85 1.52
CA VAL A 133 -1.54 16.74 2.83
C VAL A 133 -0.07 16.36 2.71
N VAL A 134 0.24 15.46 1.77
CA VAL A 134 1.59 14.94 1.49
C VAL A 134 1.81 14.91 -0.02
N SER A 135 2.96 15.42 -0.44
CA SER A 135 3.54 15.17 -1.76
C SER A 135 4.68 14.16 -1.61
N PHE A 136 4.70 13.16 -2.49
CA PHE A 136 5.76 12.17 -2.64
C PHE A 136 6.29 12.21 -4.07
N ARG A 137 7.62 12.21 -4.23
CA ARG A 137 8.27 12.16 -5.55
C ARG A 137 9.45 11.20 -5.56
N VAL A 138 9.52 10.40 -6.61
CA VAL A 138 10.64 9.51 -6.94
C VAL A 138 10.99 9.66 -8.42
N SER A 139 12.27 9.59 -8.76
CA SER A 139 12.73 9.47 -10.14
C SER A 139 13.77 8.37 -10.26
N GLY A 140 13.97 7.88 -11.48
CA GLY A 140 14.84 6.76 -11.77
C GLY A 140 15.59 6.93 -13.08
N LYS A 141 16.82 6.45 -13.13
CA LYS A 141 17.65 6.34 -14.34
C LYS A 141 18.24 4.93 -14.42
N VAL A 142 18.12 4.29 -15.58
CA VAL A 142 18.58 2.92 -15.80
C VAL A 142 19.90 2.95 -16.58
N ARG A 143 20.92 2.27 -16.06
CA ARG A 143 22.21 2.02 -16.71
C ARG A 143 22.64 0.60 -16.38
N ASP A 144 22.94 -0.22 -17.38
CA ASP A 144 23.64 -1.51 -17.21
C ASP A 144 23.00 -2.47 -16.17
N HIS A 145 21.66 -2.61 -16.26
CA HIS A 145 20.81 -3.34 -15.30
C HIS A 145 20.86 -2.82 -13.84
N VAL A 146 21.35 -1.60 -13.62
CA VAL A 146 21.24 -0.86 -12.36
C VAL A 146 20.24 0.29 -12.55
N LEU A 147 19.21 0.30 -11.71
CA LEU A 147 18.33 1.43 -11.53
C LEU A 147 18.89 2.33 -10.42
N ILE A 148 19.27 3.55 -10.78
CA ILE A 148 19.61 4.62 -9.83
C ILE A 148 18.33 5.37 -9.51
N VAL A 149 17.83 5.22 -8.28
CA VAL A 149 16.61 5.88 -7.77
C VAL A 149 16.98 7.10 -6.96
N GLU A 150 16.37 8.24 -7.24
CA GLU A 150 16.43 9.47 -6.42
C GLU A 150 15.04 9.69 -5.78
N ARG A 151 14.97 9.94 -4.46
CA ARG A 151 13.74 10.33 -3.75
C ARG A 151 13.90 11.70 -3.08
N GLY A 152 12.82 12.47 -3.02
CA GLY A 152 12.79 13.79 -2.38
C GLY A 152 13.23 14.94 -3.31
N SER A 153 13.37 16.14 -2.73
CA SER A 153 13.66 17.39 -3.47
C SER A 153 14.71 18.24 -2.78
N GLY A 154 15.39 19.09 -3.57
CA GLY A 154 16.45 19.98 -3.09
C GLY A 154 17.60 19.23 -2.40
N LYS A 155 17.99 19.70 -1.21
CA LYS A 155 19.08 19.10 -0.41
C LYS A 155 18.71 17.77 0.26
N ASN A 156 17.43 17.42 0.35
CA ASN A 156 16.94 16.20 1.01
C ASN A 156 16.79 15.02 0.04
N LYS A 157 17.71 14.90 -0.93
CA LYS A 157 17.71 13.79 -1.89
C LYS A 157 18.35 12.55 -1.29
N ASN A 158 17.60 11.44 -1.23
CA ASN A 158 18.15 10.12 -0.92
C ASN A 158 18.29 9.34 -2.23
N THR A 159 19.51 8.87 -2.52
CA THR A 159 19.84 8.13 -3.74
C THR A 159 20.14 6.67 -3.42
N LYS A 160 19.45 5.74 -4.08
CA LYS A 160 19.63 4.29 -3.89
C LYS A 160 19.80 3.57 -5.21
N MET A 161 20.79 2.70 -5.29
CA MET A 161 21.02 1.81 -6.43
C MET A 161 20.29 0.48 -6.20
N LEU A 162 19.53 0.03 -7.20
CA LEU A 162 18.82 -1.24 -7.22
C LEU A 162 19.28 -2.05 -8.44
N ARG A 163 19.74 -3.28 -8.23
CA ARG A 163 20.10 -4.19 -9.35
C ARG A 163 18.83 -4.87 -9.85
N LEU A 164 18.54 -4.69 -11.14
CA LEU A 164 17.45 -5.32 -11.86
C LEU A 164 17.84 -6.76 -12.24
N LYS A 165 16.86 -7.65 -12.35
CA LYS A 165 17.03 -9.04 -12.81
C LYS A 165 16.74 -9.18 -14.31
N SER A 166 15.91 -8.29 -14.86
CA SER A 166 15.56 -8.23 -16.28
C SER A 166 15.77 -6.81 -16.84
N GLN A 167 15.30 -6.56 -18.06
CA GLN A 167 15.15 -5.19 -18.57
C GLN A 167 13.87 -4.58 -17.99
N PRO A 168 13.87 -3.29 -17.58
CA PRO A 168 12.71 -2.65 -16.98
C PRO A 168 11.76 -2.17 -18.08
N VAL A 169 10.89 -3.04 -18.55
CA VAL A 169 9.90 -2.70 -19.59
C VAL A 169 8.72 -1.95 -18.96
N SER A 170 8.23 -0.93 -19.66
CA SER A 170 7.05 -0.16 -19.26
C SER A 170 5.75 -0.93 -19.53
N SER A 171 4.78 -0.76 -18.63
CA SER A 171 3.41 -1.25 -18.78
C SER A 171 2.67 -0.67 -19.98
N SER A 172 3.08 0.51 -20.49
CA SER A 172 2.47 1.09 -21.69
C SER A 172 2.69 0.23 -22.97
N ALA A 173 3.45 -0.87 -22.87
CA ALA A 173 3.68 -1.82 -23.95
C ALA A 173 2.49 -2.76 -24.28
N ILE A 174 1.56 -3.07 -23.34
CA ILE A 174 0.50 -4.08 -23.63
C ILE A 174 -0.29 -3.80 -24.90
N PRO A 175 -0.81 -2.56 -25.13
CA PRO A 175 -1.75 -2.33 -26.21
C PRO A 175 -1.15 -2.70 -27.55
N PHE A 176 0.11 -2.32 -27.77
CA PHE A 176 0.92 -2.69 -28.93
C PHE A 176 1.16 -4.20 -29.00
N LEU A 177 1.56 -4.84 -27.89
CA LEU A 177 1.83 -6.28 -27.87
C LEU A 177 0.59 -7.13 -28.20
N LEU A 178 -0.58 -6.75 -27.69
CA LEU A 178 -1.85 -7.42 -27.99
C LEU A 178 -2.38 -7.09 -29.38
N ARG A 179 -2.20 -5.84 -29.84
CA ARG A 179 -2.52 -5.38 -31.21
C ARG A 179 -1.69 -6.13 -32.25
N SER A 180 -0.43 -6.42 -31.96
CA SER A 180 0.51 -7.13 -32.85
C SER A 180 0.40 -8.66 -32.75
N ARG A 181 0.36 -9.26 -31.54
CA ARG A 181 0.27 -10.73 -31.39
C ARG A 181 -1.13 -11.30 -31.65
N LYS A 182 -2.19 -10.56 -31.33
CA LYS A 182 -3.60 -10.99 -31.50
C LYS A 182 -3.86 -12.42 -30.97
N PRO A 183 -3.51 -12.71 -29.70
CA PRO A 183 -3.54 -14.06 -29.15
C PRO A 183 -4.91 -14.73 -29.24
N ALA A 184 -4.89 -16.05 -29.47
CA ALA A 184 -6.09 -16.86 -29.59
C ALA A 184 -6.84 -17.01 -28.26
N ILE A 185 -8.16 -17.25 -28.30
CA ILE A 185 -8.94 -17.52 -27.08
C ILE A 185 -8.38 -18.77 -26.37
N GLY A 186 -8.13 -18.63 -25.07
CA GLY A 186 -7.47 -19.64 -24.24
C GLY A 186 -5.95 -19.44 -24.10
N GLU A 187 -5.28 -18.77 -25.04
CA GLU A 187 -3.84 -18.54 -25.04
C GLU A 187 -3.38 -17.72 -23.82
N VAL A 188 -2.17 -18.01 -23.32
CA VAL A 188 -1.53 -17.34 -22.19
C VAL A 188 -0.21 -16.73 -22.62
N ILE A 189 -0.02 -15.44 -22.32
CA ILE A 189 1.25 -14.72 -22.53
C ILE A 189 1.82 -14.32 -21.17
N GLU A 190 3.08 -14.65 -20.89
CA GLU A 190 3.81 -14.17 -19.70
C GLU A 190 4.60 -12.90 -20.03
N ILE A 191 4.49 -11.87 -19.18
CA ILE A 191 4.97 -10.54 -19.52
C ILE A 191 5.52 -9.77 -18.29
N PRO A 192 6.84 -9.81 -17.99
CA PRO A 192 7.48 -9.09 -16.86
C PRO A 192 7.78 -7.60 -17.08
N ILE A 193 7.19 -6.78 -16.21
CA ILE A 193 7.23 -5.30 -16.19
C ILE A 193 8.17 -4.80 -15.09
N PHE A 194 8.60 -3.54 -15.18
CA PHE A 194 9.00 -2.73 -14.03
C PHE A 194 7.97 -1.64 -13.72
N ASP A 195 7.47 -1.58 -12.48
CA ASP A 195 6.57 -0.52 -12.01
C ASP A 195 7.33 0.63 -11.29
N PRO A 196 7.27 1.88 -11.80
CA PRO A 196 7.85 3.06 -11.14
C PRO A 196 7.31 3.35 -9.73
N SER A 197 6.06 2.96 -9.42
CA SER A 197 5.41 3.34 -8.15
C SER A 197 5.90 2.50 -6.96
N SER A 198 6.02 1.19 -7.15
CA SER A 198 6.54 0.23 -6.16
C SER A 198 8.05 -0.02 -6.26
N LEU A 199 8.67 0.40 -7.37
CA LEU A 199 10.08 0.13 -7.74
C LEU A 199 10.38 -1.39 -7.87
N ALA A 200 9.40 -2.17 -8.34
CA ALA A 200 9.46 -3.63 -8.38
C ALA A 200 9.35 -4.19 -9.81
N GLU A 201 10.05 -5.30 -10.05
CA GLU A 201 9.87 -6.15 -11.22
C GLU A 201 8.70 -7.13 -10.97
N MET A 202 7.75 -7.21 -11.91
CA MET A 202 6.53 -8.01 -11.76
C MET A 202 6.20 -8.80 -13.04
N LYS A 203 6.22 -10.14 -12.96
CA LYS A 203 5.66 -11.03 -13.98
C LYS A 203 4.13 -10.96 -13.96
N ILE A 204 3.50 -10.57 -15.07
CA ILE A 204 2.03 -10.64 -15.22
C ILE A 204 1.66 -11.63 -16.32
N LEU A 205 0.64 -12.44 -16.07
CA LEU A 205 0.05 -13.37 -17.04
C LEU A 205 -1.19 -12.76 -17.70
N ILE A 206 -1.28 -12.91 -19.02
CA ILE A 206 -2.50 -12.76 -19.83
C ILE A 206 -3.19 -14.09 -19.96
N ARG A 207 -4.53 -14.11 -19.97
CA ARG A 207 -5.29 -15.06 -20.79
C ARG A 207 -6.28 -14.30 -21.66
N ALA A 208 -6.39 -14.62 -22.94
CA ALA A 208 -7.53 -14.21 -23.77
C ALA A 208 -8.73 -15.13 -23.44
N VAL A 209 -9.88 -14.57 -23.08
CA VAL A 209 -10.99 -15.34 -22.47
C VAL A 209 -12.18 -15.49 -23.40
N SER A 210 -12.61 -14.41 -24.04
CA SER A 210 -13.79 -14.37 -24.89
C SER A 210 -13.80 -13.12 -25.77
N THR A 211 -14.69 -13.08 -26.75
CA THR A 211 -15.12 -11.83 -27.39
C THR A 211 -16.46 -11.43 -26.78
N ASP A 212 -16.51 -10.26 -26.14
CA ASP A 212 -17.71 -9.72 -25.50
C ASP A 212 -18.21 -8.51 -26.32
N GLU A 213 -19.53 -8.28 -26.36
CA GLU A 213 -20.05 -6.96 -26.73
C GLU A 213 -20.04 -6.03 -25.50
N VAL A 214 -19.45 -4.85 -25.65
CA VAL A 214 -19.34 -3.85 -24.60
C VAL A 214 -19.97 -2.54 -25.08
N ILE A 215 -20.84 -1.95 -24.26
CA ILE A 215 -21.43 -0.64 -24.53
C ILE A 215 -20.63 0.44 -23.78
N ILE A 216 -20.13 1.43 -24.51
CA ILE A 216 -19.40 2.59 -24.00
C ILE A 216 -20.06 3.84 -24.59
N SER A 217 -20.52 4.77 -23.74
CA SER A 217 -21.19 6.02 -24.15
C SER A 217 -22.27 5.82 -25.23
N GLY A 218 -23.11 4.79 -25.06
CA GLY A 218 -24.18 4.40 -25.99
C GLY A 218 -23.73 3.63 -27.24
N ARG A 219 -22.44 3.60 -27.57
CA ARG A 219 -21.88 2.87 -28.73
C ARG A 219 -21.55 1.43 -28.36
N ARG A 220 -21.90 0.48 -29.23
CA ARG A 220 -21.54 -0.95 -29.11
C ARG A 220 -20.14 -1.19 -29.67
N TYR A 221 -19.33 -1.95 -28.95
CA TYR A 221 -17.99 -2.39 -29.35
C TYR A 221 -17.89 -3.91 -29.24
N GLN A 222 -17.43 -4.55 -30.30
CA GLN A 222 -17.01 -5.95 -30.28
C GLN A 222 -15.56 -6.01 -29.80
N ALA A 223 -15.32 -6.62 -28.62
CA ALA A 223 -14.10 -6.44 -27.86
C ALA A 223 -13.53 -7.76 -27.33
N THR A 224 -12.22 -7.96 -27.45
CA THR A 224 -11.54 -9.12 -26.84
C THR A 224 -11.39 -8.87 -25.34
N LYS A 225 -11.91 -9.80 -24.54
CA LYS A 225 -11.79 -9.83 -23.09
C LYS A 225 -10.53 -10.57 -22.69
N TYR A 226 -9.72 -9.94 -21.85
CA TYR A 226 -8.52 -10.52 -21.26
C TYR A 226 -8.63 -10.60 -19.75
N GLN A 227 -8.09 -11.66 -19.18
CA GLN A 227 -7.93 -11.84 -17.74
C GLN A 227 -6.44 -11.76 -17.36
N SER A 228 -6.17 -11.17 -16.20
CA SER A 228 -4.94 -11.30 -15.42
C SER A 228 -5.25 -11.80 -14.02
N GLN A 229 -4.19 -12.14 -13.30
CA GLN A 229 -4.16 -12.04 -11.85
C GLN A 229 -3.14 -10.97 -11.46
N ILE A 230 -3.57 -10.02 -10.64
CA ILE A 230 -2.67 -9.03 -10.01
C ILE A 230 -2.78 -9.24 -8.50
N MET A 231 -1.66 -9.60 -7.88
CA MET A 231 -1.58 -9.92 -6.44
C MET A 231 -2.59 -11.00 -5.99
N GLY A 232 -2.85 -11.98 -6.85
CA GLY A 232 -3.79 -13.09 -6.62
C GLY A 232 -5.26 -12.77 -6.94
N GLN A 233 -5.60 -11.50 -7.19
CA GLN A 233 -6.95 -11.07 -7.52
C GLN A 233 -7.16 -11.03 -9.04
N PRO A 234 -8.31 -11.52 -9.57
CA PRO A 234 -8.57 -11.48 -11.00
C PRO A 234 -8.84 -10.05 -11.50
N VAL A 235 -8.17 -9.66 -12.58
CA VAL A 235 -8.32 -8.34 -13.23
C VAL A 235 -8.72 -8.56 -14.69
N PHE A 236 -9.88 -8.06 -15.08
CA PHE A 236 -10.39 -8.16 -16.45
C PHE A 236 -10.27 -6.83 -17.19
N PHE A 237 -9.96 -6.89 -18.48
CA PHE A 237 -10.10 -5.74 -19.37
C PHE A 237 -10.58 -6.14 -20.76
N TRP A 238 -11.15 -5.17 -21.48
CA TRP A 238 -11.74 -5.33 -22.80
C TRP A 238 -11.08 -4.36 -23.76
N MET A 239 -10.58 -4.88 -24.89
CA MET A 239 -9.92 -4.09 -25.93
C MET A 239 -10.69 -4.12 -27.25
N SER A 240 -10.70 -3.01 -27.97
CA SER A 240 -11.30 -2.94 -29.31
C SER A 240 -10.51 -3.79 -30.33
N LYS A 241 -11.10 -4.09 -31.48
CA LYS A 241 -10.38 -4.72 -32.61
C LYS A 241 -9.17 -3.90 -33.13
N LYS A 242 -9.07 -2.61 -32.78
CA LYS A 242 -7.93 -1.75 -33.08
C LYS A 242 -6.82 -1.80 -32.01
N GLY A 243 -7.01 -2.56 -30.92
CA GLY A 243 -6.06 -2.64 -29.82
C GLY A 243 -6.04 -1.38 -28.97
N GLU A 244 -7.22 -0.83 -28.68
CA GLU A 244 -7.45 0.29 -27.75
C GLU A 244 -8.14 -0.22 -26.48
N LEU A 245 -7.94 0.39 -25.31
CA LEU A 245 -8.69 0.02 -24.11
C LEU A 245 -10.12 0.60 -24.17
N LEU A 246 -11.10 -0.21 -23.76
CA LEU A 246 -12.50 0.20 -23.67
C LEU A 246 -13.00 0.20 -22.22
N LYS A 247 -12.59 -0.80 -21.44
CA LYS A 247 -13.03 -1.01 -20.06
C LYS A 247 -12.02 -1.87 -19.29
N GLN A 248 -11.88 -1.63 -17.99
CA GLN A 248 -11.09 -2.49 -17.09
C GLN A 248 -11.68 -2.52 -15.68
N THR A 249 -11.72 -3.69 -15.03
CA THR A 249 -12.07 -3.83 -13.61
C THR A 249 -10.82 -3.70 -12.74
N GLY A 250 -10.81 -2.79 -11.77
CA GLY A 250 -9.77 -2.67 -10.76
C GLY A 250 -10.11 -3.38 -9.45
N LEU A 251 -9.24 -3.22 -8.44
CA LEU A 251 -9.48 -3.73 -7.08
C LEU A 251 -10.65 -3.00 -6.38
N MET A 252 -11.24 -3.67 -5.39
CA MET A 252 -12.29 -3.11 -4.50
C MET A 252 -13.52 -2.52 -5.21
N GLY A 253 -13.81 -2.94 -6.44
CA GLY A 253 -14.92 -2.42 -7.23
C GLY A 253 -14.61 -1.12 -7.97
N LEU A 254 -13.32 -0.75 -8.13
CA LEU A 254 -12.92 0.23 -9.13
C LEU A 254 -13.23 -0.29 -10.55
N THR A 255 -13.53 0.60 -11.48
CA THR A 255 -13.65 0.29 -12.90
C THR A 255 -13.25 1.51 -13.74
N LEU A 256 -12.41 1.30 -14.76
CA LEU A 256 -12.15 2.28 -15.80
C LEU A 256 -13.13 2.05 -16.94
N VAL A 257 -13.67 3.12 -17.51
CA VAL A 257 -14.50 3.12 -18.71
C VAL A 257 -13.94 4.19 -19.65
N ARG A 258 -13.73 3.86 -20.92
CA ARG A 258 -13.23 4.82 -21.91
C ARG A 258 -14.21 5.99 -22.07
N SER A 259 -13.65 7.19 -22.19
CA SER A 259 -14.37 8.44 -22.35
C SER A 259 -13.61 9.37 -23.31
N ASP A 260 -14.01 10.63 -23.39
CA ASP A 260 -13.28 11.71 -24.07
C ASP A 260 -12.75 12.74 -23.06
N SER A 261 -11.97 13.72 -23.53
CA SER A 261 -11.36 14.74 -22.66
C SER A 261 -12.37 15.53 -21.85
N ASP A 262 -13.54 15.79 -22.41
CA ASP A 262 -14.46 16.79 -21.90
C ASP A 262 -15.39 16.14 -20.88
N HIS A 263 -15.92 14.95 -21.21
CA HIS A 263 -16.61 14.11 -20.23
C HIS A 263 -15.67 13.68 -19.10
N ALA A 264 -14.43 13.24 -19.37
CA ALA A 264 -13.48 12.81 -18.34
C ALA A 264 -13.02 13.96 -17.41
N ARG A 265 -12.95 15.20 -17.90
CA ARG A 265 -12.63 16.39 -17.08
C ARG A 265 -13.86 17.09 -16.47
N ALA A 266 -15.07 16.80 -16.95
CA ALA A 266 -16.31 17.34 -16.40
C ALA A 266 -16.39 17.15 -14.88
N ALA A 267 -17.14 18.02 -14.20
CA ALA A 267 -17.14 18.11 -12.74
C ALA A 267 -17.45 16.76 -12.07
N ILE A 268 -16.40 16.08 -11.58
CA ILE A 268 -16.53 14.87 -10.77
C ILE A 268 -17.36 15.25 -9.54
N GLY A 269 -18.58 14.71 -9.47
CA GLY A 269 -19.50 14.92 -8.38
C GLY A 269 -18.82 14.68 -7.03
N GLY A 270 -19.23 15.43 -6.01
CA GLY A 270 -18.59 15.38 -4.68
C GLY A 270 -18.51 13.94 -4.14
N ALA A 271 -17.60 13.70 -3.20
CA ALA A 271 -17.24 12.36 -2.69
C ALA A 271 -18.33 11.68 -1.83
N GLY A 272 -19.60 11.70 -2.28
CA GLY A 272 -20.76 11.00 -1.75
C GLY A 272 -20.68 9.47 -1.87
N GLY A 273 -19.68 8.95 -2.59
CA GLY A 273 -19.36 7.52 -2.65
C GLY A 273 -19.11 6.87 -1.28
N ARG A 274 -19.10 5.55 -1.25
CA ARG A 274 -18.87 4.75 -0.04
C ARG A 274 -17.45 5.01 0.49
N GLU A 275 -17.33 5.06 1.82
CA GLU A 275 -16.04 5.07 2.52
C GLU A 275 -15.19 3.87 2.09
N LEU A 276 -13.96 4.09 1.61
CA LEU A 276 -13.13 3.02 1.03
C LEU A 276 -12.87 1.90 2.04
N TYR A 277 -12.66 2.26 3.30
CA TYR A 277 -12.38 1.31 4.37
C TYR A 277 -13.58 0.43 4.71
N ASP A 278 -14.81 0.94 4.56
CA ASP A 278 -16.03 0.15 4.74
C ASP A 278 -16.25 -0.86 3.61
N ILE A 279 -15.54 -0.72 2.47
CA ILE A 279 -15.46 -1.71 1.38
C ILE A 279 -14.40 -2.77 1.69
N ALA A 280 -13.25 -2.38 2.27
CA ALA A 280 -12.18 -3.32 2.65
C ALA A 280 -12.47 -4.12 3.93
N ALA A 281 -13.30 -3.59 4.83
CA ALA A 281 -13.46 -4.12 6.18
C ALA A 281 -14.09 -5.53 6.21
N VAL A 282 -13.47 -6.43 6.96
CA VAL A 282 -13.99 -7.78 7.24
C VAL A 282 -15.07 -7.67 8.32
N VAL A 283 -16.32 -7.97 7.95
CA VAL A 283 -17.46 -7.98 8.90
C VAL A 283 -17.57 -9.37 9.51
N PRO A 284 -17.45 -9.54 10.84
CA PRO A 284 -17.68 -10.82 11.50
C PRO A 284 -19.17 -11.12 11.68
N ASP A 285 -19.49 -12.39 11.90
CA ASP A 285 -20.83 -12.89 12.23
C ASP A 285 -21.39 -12.33 13.54
N LYS A 286 -20.54 -12.15 14.56
CA LYS A 286 -20.89 -11.67 15.90
C LYS A 286 -20.12 -10.40 16.25
N LYS A 287 -20.74 -9.53 17.05
CA LYS A 287 -20.08 -8.34 17.60
C LYS A 287 -19.14 -8.73 18.74
N ILE A 288 -17.91 -8.21 18.70
CA ILE A 288 -16.97 -8.29 19.81
C ILE A 288 -17.31 -7.18 20.83
N LEU A 289 -17.54 -7.59 22.08
CA LEU A 289 -17.91 -6.71 23.19
C LEU A 289 -16.65 -6.17 23.87
N ARG A 290 -16.66 -4.88 24.22
CA ARG A 290 -15.55 -4.21 24.93
C ARG A 290 -14.15 -4.53 24.33
N PRO A 291 -13.94 -4.46 22.99
CA PRO A 291 -12.79 -5.06 22.29
C PRO A 291 -11.41 -4.70 22.85
N ARG A 292 -11.26 -3.47 23.37
CA ARG A 292 -10.02 -2.97 23.99
C ARG A 292 -9.65 -3.64 25.32
N LYS A 293 -10.50 -4.52 25.86
CA LYS A 293 -10.23 -5.37 27.04
C LYS A 293 -9.89 -6.82 26.70
N VAL A 294 -10.22 -7.29 25.50
CA VAL A 294 -10.14 -8.70 25.10
C VAL A 294 -8.68 -9.19 25.14
N ARG A 295 -8.48 -10.27 25.89
CA ARG A 295 -7.24 -10.99 26.17
C ARG A 295 -7.10 -12.22 25.27
N ILE A 296 -8.19 -12.91 24.94
CA ILE A 296 -8.21 -14.05 24.01
C ILE A 296 -9.34 -13.85 23.00
N LEU A 297 -9.03 -14.06 21.72
CA LEU A 297 -9.98 -14.09 20.62
C LEU A 297 -9.75 -15.36 19.80
N ARG A 298 -10.81 -16.13 19.55
CA ARG A 298 -10.76 -17.28 18.63
C ARG A 298 -11.71 -17.03 17.46
N VAL A 299 -11.18 -17.06 16.25
CA VAL A 299 -11.94 -16.85 15.01
C VAL A 299 -11.74 -18.00 14.04
N LYS A 300 -12.83 -18.46 13.43
CA LYS A 300 -12.79 -19.38 12.30
C LYS A 300 -12.59 -18.60 11.01
N VAL A 301 -11.60 -19.03 10.23
CA VAL A 301 -11.13 -18.36 9.01
C VAL A 301 -11.83 -18.97 7.81
N LYS A 302 -12.41 -18.13 6.94
CA LYS A 302 -13.11 -18.58 5.72
C LYS A 302 -12.77 -17.70 4.51
N GLY A 303 -13.02 -18.23 3.31
CA GLY A 303 -12.85 -17.52 2.03
C GLY A 303 -11.42 -17.48 1.48
N ILE A 304 -10.44 -17.94 2.26
CA ILE A 304 -9.04 -18.15 1.85
C ILE A 304 -8.54 -19.49 2.42
N PRO A 305 -7.53 -20.15 1.81
CA PRO A 305 -6.81 -21.25 2.43
C PRO A 305 -6.10 -20.77 3.71
N PRO A 306 -6.08 -21.55 4.82
CA PRO A 306 -5.44 -21.14 6.07
C PRO A 306 -3.96 -20.74 5.91
N LYS A 307 -3.23 -21.39 4.99
CA LYS A 307 -1.83 -21.09 4.65
C LYS A 307 -1.58 -19.67 4.12
N GLU A 308 -2.60 -18.94 3.66
CA GLU A 308 -2.45 -17.54 3.25
C GLU A 308 -2.29 -16.57 4.44
N ILE A 309 -2.55 -17.02 5.67
CA ILE A 309 -2.44 -16.22 6.91
C ILE A 309 -1.75 -16.98 8.06
N GLU A 310 -0.94 -17.97 7.72
CA GLU A 310 -0.22 -18.81 8.70
C GLU A 310 0.74 -17.92 9.52
N PRO A 311 0.61 -17.87 10.87
CA PRO A 311 1.49 -17.06 11.70
C PRO A 311 2.96 -17.48 11.59
N ASP A 312 3.87 -16.58 11.99
CA ASP A 312 5.25 -16.95 12.31
C ASP A 312 5.20 -18.07 13.38
N PRO A 313 5.87 -19.23 13.20
CA PRO A 313 5.87 -20.30 14.20
C PRO A 313 6.39 -19.88 15.59
N ASN A 314 7.04 -18.71 15.68
CA ASN A 314 7.56 -18.10 16.89
C ASN A 314 6.70 -16.91 17.37
N ASP A 315 5.46 -16.76 16.86
CA ASP A 315 4.55 -15.69 17.25
C ASP A 315 3.99 -15.91 18.67
N PRO A 316 4.29 -15.04 19.65
CA PRO A 316 3.84 -15.22 21.04
C PRO A 316 2.35 -14.89 21.23
N ARG A 317 1.68 -14.32 20.22
CA ARG A 317 0.27 -13.94 20.25
C ARG A 317 -0.62 -14.91 19.48
N GLN A 318 -0.16 -15.50 18.37
CA GLN A 318 -1.05 -16.13 17.39
C GLN A 318 -0.73 -17.60 17.10
N VAL A 319 -1.74 -18.46 17.16
CA VAL A 319 -1.64 -19.88 16.76
C VAL A 319 -2.83 -20.24 15.87
N LEU A 320 -2.55 -20.87 14.73
CA LEU A 320 -3.54 -21.34 13.76
C LEU A 320 -3.62 -22.88 13.83
N LEU A 321 -4.80 -23.43 14.13
CA LEU A 321 -5.05 -24.87 14.17
C LEU A 321 -6.21 -25.21 13.23
N GLY A 322 -5.90 -25.87 12.11
CA GLY A 322 -6.86 -26.09 11.03
C GLY A 322 -7.31 -24.76 10.42
N ASP A 323 -8.58 -24.40 10.62
CA ASP A 323 -9.13 -23.09 10.25
C ASP A 323 -9.45 -22.17 11.45
N ILE A 324 -9.05 -22.56 12.67
CA ILE A 324 -9.25 -21.77 13.90
C ILE A 324 -7.97 -20.99 14.23
N LEU A 325 -8.02 -19.67 14.05
CA LEU A 325 -6.98 -18.76 14.51
C LEU A 325 -7.28 -18.31 15.95
N THR A 326 -6.35 -18.57 16.86
CA THR A 326 -6.38 -18.10 18.25
C THR A 326 -5.38 -16.96 18.41
N VAL A 327 -5.86 -15.80 18.85
CA VAL A 327 -5.03 -14.62 19.18
C VAL A 327 -5.10 -14.35 20.67
N LYS A 328 -3.94 -14.13 21.29
CA LYS A 328 -3.77 -13.85 22.72
C LYS A 328 -3.05 -12.52 22.92
N ARG A 329 -3.37 -11.84 24.02
CA ARG A 329 -2.68 -10.63 24.49
C ARG A 329 -1.50 -11.00 25.40
N GLU A 330 -0.36 -10.37 25.18
CA GLU A 330 0.89 -10.65 25.90
C GLU A 330 0.76 -10.36 27.40
N ASN A 331 1.37 -11.23 28.22
CA ASN A 331 1.54 -10.99 29.65
C ASN A 331 2.87 -10.26 29.90
N LEU A 332 2.82 -8.93 30.05
CA LEU A 332 3.99 -8.10 30.34
C LEU A 332 4.82 -8.60 31.54
N ARG A 333 4.17 -9.15 32.58
CA ARG A 333 4.88 -9.62 33.78
C ARG A 333 5.75 -10.83 33.46
N ALA A 334 5.20 -11.82 32.77
CA ALA A 334 5.92 -13.04 32.37
C ALA A 334 7.15 -12.71 31.50
N ILE A 335 6.97 -11.86 30.49
CA ILE A 335 8.08 -11.44 29.61
C ILE A 335 9.19 -10.73 30.40
N CYS A 336 8.83 -9.87 31.38
CA CYS A 336 9.85 -9.17 32.17
C CYS A 336 10.56 -10.07 33.19
N SER A 337 9.96 -11.18 33.63
CA SER A 337 10.57 -12.10 34.61
C SER A 337 11.60 -13.07 34.02
N GLU A 338 11.60 -13.31 32.71
CA GLU A 338 12.59 -14.18 32.04
C GLU A 338 13.97 -13.50 31.89
N GLY A 339 14.00 -12.16 31.94
CA GLY A 339 15.21 -11.36 31.89
C GLY A 339 15.91 -11.34 30.52
N PRO A 340 17.01 -10.58 30.39
CA PRO A 340 17.73 -10.42 29.12
C PRO A 340 18.66 -11.62 28.80
N ASN A 341 18.21 -12.86 29.02
CA ASN A 341 18.97 -14.07 28.70
C ASN A 341 18.95 -14.39 27.19
N THR A 342 19.18 -13.35 26.39
CA THR A 342 19.12 -13.37 24.93
C THR A 342 20.35 -14.08 24.36
N SER A 343 20.18 -15.26 23.77
CA SER A 343 21.26 -16.03 23.15
C SER A 343 22.00 -15.25 22.05
N ALA A 344 23.26 -15.57 21.78
CA ALA A 344 24.06 -14.88 20.76
C ALA A 344 23.40 -14.91 19.36
N LYS A 345 22.72 -16.01 19.02
CA LYS A 345 21.91 -16.16 17.80
C LYS A 345 20.78 -15.13 17.75
N LEU A 346 19.99 -15.02 18.82
CA LEU A 346 18.88 -14.07 18.91
C LEU A 346 19.38 -12.61 18.95
N ARG A 347 20.48 -12.31 19.67
CA ARG A 347 21.15 -10.99 19.61
C ARG A 347 21.55 -10.62 18.18
N SER A 348 21.99 -11.59 17.37
CA SER A 348 22.32 -11.36 15.96
C SER A 348 21.08 -11.02 15.13
N GLN A 349 20.00 -11.79 15.28
CA GLN A 349 18.73 -11.57 14.59
C GLN A 349 18.11 -10.20 14.95
N LEU A 350 18.25 -9.76 16.19
CA LEU A 350 17.73 -8.47 16.67
C LEU A 350 18.46 -7.25 16.09
N ARG A 351 19.70 -7.40 15.59
CA ARG A 351 20.44 -6.29 14.94
C ARG A 351 19.82 -5.84 13.63
N GLU A 352 19.18 -6.73 12.88
CA GLU A 352 18.47 -6.36 11.65
C GLU A 352 17.32 -5.39 11.97
N TYR A 353 16.57 -5.66 13.04
CA TYR A 353 15.47 -4.81 13.52
C TYR A 353 15.91 -3.50 14.21
N LEU A 354 17.21 -3.18 14.20
CA LEU A 354 17.77 -1.87 14.61
C LEU A 354 18.24 -1.02 13.42
N LYS A 355 18.40 -1.60 12.23
CA LYS A 355 18.88 -0.87 11.04
C LYS A 355 17.81 0.10 10.52
N PRO A 356 18.19 1.21 9.86
CA PRO A 356 17.25 1.98 9.06
C PRO A 356 16.75 1.13 7.88
N GLU A 357 15.49 1.35 7.49
CA GLU A 357 14.86 0.72 6.33
C GLU A 357 14.23 1.79 5.43
N LEU A 358 13.81 1.38 4.24
CA LEU A 358 12.98 2.24 3.38
C LEU A 358 11.70 2.61 4.16
N ASN A 359 11.46 3.91 4.33
CA ASN A 359 10.36 4.51 5.12
C ASN A 359 10.54 4.46 6.65
N ILE A 360 11.64 3.91 7.16
CA ILE A 360 11.97 3.84 8.60
C ILE A 360 13.38 4.42 8.77
N GLU A 361 13.47 5.74 8.61
CA GLU A 361 14.73 6.50 8.60
C GLU A 361 15.28 6.72 10.03
N SER A 362 15.55 5.63 10.77
CA SER A 362 16.04 5.68 12.16
C SER A 362 17.47 6.22 12.32
N ASP A 363 18.11 6.54 11.21
CA ASP A 363 19.40 7.21 11.10
C ASP A 363 19.31 8.73 10.85
N ASP A 364 18.14 9.27 10.47
CA ASP A 364 17.88 10.71 10.31
C ASP A 364 18.16 11.47 11.62
N GLU A 365 18.86 12.60 11.51
CA GLU A 365 19.34 13.39 12.65
C GLU A 365 18.20 13.96 13.50
N LEU A 366 17.08 14.33 12.89
CA LEU A 366 15.91 14.86 13.59
C LEU A 366 15.16 13.73 14.31
N ILE A 367 15.09 12.54 13.71
CA ILE A 367 14.55 11.34 14.37
C ILE A 367 15.41 10.95 15.58
N ARG A 368 16.74 10.96 15.45
CA ARG A 368 17.68 10.70 16.56
C ARG A 368 17.55 11.74 17.67
N ALA A 369 17.55 13.02 17.33
CA ALA A 369 17.36 14.11 18.29
C ALA A 369 16.01 14.01 19.01
N LYS A 370 14.92 13.72 18.29
CA LYS A 370 13.59 13.57 18.88
C LYS A 370 13.47 12.31 19.75
N ALA A 371 14.10 11.20 19.36
CA ALA A 371 14.15 10.00 20.19
C ALA A 371 14.86 10.28 21.53
N LEU A 372 16.01 10.97 21.50
CA LEU A 372 16.75 11.37 22.69
C LEU A 372 15.96 12.36 23.58
N GLU A 373 15.20 13.29 22.99
CA GLU A 373 14.30 14.19 23.71
C GLU A 373 13.19 13.42 24.46
N ILE A 374 12.46 12.55 23.76
CA ILE A 374 11.32 11.81 24.32
C ILE A 374 11.76 10.81 25.40
N THR A 375 12.93 10.19 25.21
CA THR A 375 13.48 9.16 26.12
C THR A 375 14.37 9.71 27.24
N ARG A 376 14.57 11.03 27.34
CA ARG A 376 15.42 11.67 28.35
C ARG A 376 14.99 11.30 29.78
N GLY A 377 15.88 10.68 30.53
CA GLY A 377 15.59 10.22 31.90
C GLY A 377 14.53 9.10 31.95
N ALA A 378 14.50 8.21 30.95
CA ALA A 378 13.75 6.97 30.99
C ALA A 378 14.67 5.79 31.32
N GLU A 379 14.38 5.11 32.43
CA GLU A 379 15.30 4.17 33.10
C GLU A 379 15.51 2.88 32.30
N ASN A 380 14.48 2.43 31.58
CA ASN A 380 14.44 1.12 30.94
C ASN A 380 13.76 1.14 29.55
N PRO A 381 14.02 0.14 28.68
CA PRO A 381 13.46 0.10 27.32
C PRO A 381 11.93 0.10 27.26
N MET A 382 11.26 -0.52 28.24
CA MET A 382 9.79 -0.57 28.32
C MET A 382 9.20 0.83 28.53
N GLU A 383 9.84 1.65 29.35
CA GLU A 383 9.45 3.04 29.58
C GLU A 383 9.73 3.90 28.35
N ARG A 384 10.92 3.79 27.75
CA ARG A 384 11.29 4.48 26.49
C ARG A 384 10.25 4.23 25.39
N ALA A 385 9.91 2.96 25.17
CA ALA A 385 8.90 2.58 24.17
C ALA A 385 7.52 3.17 24.48
N ARG A 386 7.09 3.16 25.75
CA ARG A 386 5.82 3.77 26.19
C ARG A 386 5.81 5.29 26.03
N ARG A 387 6.93 5.98 26.26
CA ARG A 387 7.07 7.42 26.03
C ARG A 387 6.97 7.75 24.53
N CYS A 388 7.67 7.01 23.65
CA CYS A 388 7.57 7.19 22.19
C CYS A 388 6.14 6.95 21.67
N LEU A 389 5.49 5.86 22.08
CA LEU A 389 4.09 5.57 21.74
C LEU A 389 3.15 6.69 22.17
N ARG A 390 3.25 7.16 23.43
CA ARG A 390 2.39 8.23 23.95
C ARG A 390 2.67 9.56 23.25
N TRP A 391 3.93 9.88 22.95
CA TRP A 391 4.29 11.12 22.25
C TRP A 391 3.68 11.16 20.85
N ILE A 392 3.78 10.07 20.06
CA ILE A 392 3.15 9.99 18.74
C ILE A 392 1.63 10.11 18.87
N TYR A 393 1.00 9.38 19.80
CA TYR A 393 -0.46 9.45 20.01
C TYR A 393 -0.95 10.88 20.29
N VAL A 394 -0.17 11.63 21.08
CA VAL A 394 -0.50 12.99 21.51
C VAL A 394 -0.19 14.04 20.45
N ASN A 395 0.90 13.93 19.70
CA ASN A 395 1.39 14.99 18.81
C ASN A 395 1.06 14.77 17.31
N VAL A 396 0.88 13.53 16.86
CA VAL A 396 0.54 13.25 15.44
C VAL A 396 -0.98 13.26 15.25
N GLU A 397 -1.45 14.09 14.32
CA GLU A 397 -2.84 14.17 13.90
C GLU A 397 -3.20 13.00 12.97
N LYS A 398 -4.37 12.39 13.22
CA LYS A 398 -4.85 11.19 12.52
C LYS A 398 -5.70 11.61 11.33
N LYS A 399 -5.08 11.66 10.15
CA LYS A 399 -5.69 12.02 8.85
C LYS A 399 -5.22 11.03 7.78
N PRO A 400 -6.00 10.79 6.71
CA PRO A 400 -5.58 9.89 5.65
C PRO A 400 -4.41 10.51 4.88
N VAL A 401 -3.32 9.76 4.74
CA VAL A 401 -2.16 10.14 3.93
C VAL A 401 -1.99 9.10 2.82
N ILE A 402 -1.77 9.57 1.59
CA ILE A 402 -1.80 8.72 0.40
C ILE A 402 -0.47 8.85 -0.32
N GLY A 403 0.32 7.79 -0.28
CA GLY A 403 1.66 7.76 -0.83
C GLY A 403 2.46 6.60 -0.26
N ILE A 404 3.79 6.74 -0.29
CA ILE A 404 4.70 5.86 0.44
C ILE A 404 5.02 6.57 1.78
N PRO A 405 4.82 5.91 2.94
CA PRO A 405 5.08 6.54 4.24
C PRO A 405 6.57 6.92 4.38
N SER A 406 6.87 7.84 5.29
CA SER A 406 8.23 8.16 5.73
C SER A 406 8.18 8.64 7.18
N ALA A 407 8.99 8.05 8.06
CA ALA A 407 9.11 8.51 9.43
C ALA A 407 9.67 9.94 9.47
N ALA A 408 10.68 10.23 8.64
CA ALA A 408 11.29 11.54 8.56
C ALA A 408 10.33 12.63 8.07
N GLN A 409 9.41 12.30 7.15
CA GLN A 409 8.34 13.22 6.74
C GLN A 409 7.26 13.36 7.82
N THR A 410 6.84 12.26 8.44
CA THR A 410 5.83 12.26 9.52
C THR A 410 6.27 13.11 10.71
N LEU A 411 7.54 13.07 11.09
CA LEU A 411 8.09 13.90 12.17
C LEU A 411 8.06 15.40 11.82
N LYS A 412 8.17 15.76 10.55
CA LYS A 412 8.15 17.14 10.05
C LYS A 412 6.72 17.68 9.87
N THR A 413 5.77 16.85 9.44
CA THR A 413 4.37 17.25 9.24
C THR A 413 3.50 17.13 10.47
N LEU A 414 3.80 16.17 11.37
CA LEU A 414 2.95 15.74 12.49
C LEU A 414 1.53 15.33 12.06
N VAL A 415 1.38 14.82 10.82
CA VAL A 415 0.11 14.34 10.27
C VAL A 415 0.33 13.00 9.58
N GLY A 416 -0.58 12.04 9.80
CA GLY A 416 -0.54 10.74 9.13
C GLY A 416 -1.61 9.75 9.60
N ASP A 417 -1.73 8.61 8.91
CA ASP A 417 -2.58 7.50 9.33
C ASP A 417 -1.77 6.43 10.09
N CYS A 418 -2.24 5.17 10.14
CA CYS A 418 -1.52 4.13 10.86
C CYS A 418 -0.16 3.78 10.26
N ASN A 419 0.06 3.99 8.96
CA ASN A 419 1.36 3.72 8.33
C ASN A 419 2.41 4.71 8.83
N GLU A 420 2.10 6.00 8.80
CA GLU A 420 2.98 7.06 9.32
C GLU A 420 3.22 6.91 10.82
N HIS A 421 2.18 6.62 11.61
CA HIS A 421 2.32 6.36 13.04
C HIS A 421 3.23 5.14 13.33
N ALA A 422 3.07 4.05 12.57
CA ALA A 422 3.86 2.83 12.78
C ALA A 422 5.30 2.94 12.24
N ALA A 423 5.50 3.68 11.15
CA ALA A 423 6.82 4.01 10.61
C ALA A 423 7.59 4.91 11.58
N LEU A 424 6.97 5.99 12.07
CA LEU A 424 7.59 6.89 13.04
C LEU A 424 7.83 6.20 14.40
N LEU A 425 6.92 5.34 14.87
CA LEU A 425 7.17 4.58 16.09
C LEU A 425 8.34 3.59 15.90
N ALA A 426 8.40 2.86 14.78
CA ALA A 426 9.56 2.01 14.48
C ALA A 426 10.87 2.82 14.45
N ALA A 427 10.87 3.99 13.80
CA ALA A 427 12.08 4.79 13.67
C ALA A 427 12.56 5.37 15.02
N LEU A 428 11.65 5.91 15.84
CA LEU A 428 11.98 6.40 17.18
C LEU A 428 12.42 5.27 18.13
N LEU A 429 11.83 4.07 18.03
CA LEU A 429 12.25 2.90 18.80
C LEU A 429 13.68 2.46 18.42
N ARG A 430 13.95 2.30 17.12
CA ARG A 430 15.28 1.93 16.60
C ARG A 430 16.35 2.97 16.98
N ALA A 431 16.05 4.26 16.82
CA ALA A 431 16.92 5.35 17.27
C ALA A 431 17.12 5.38 18.81
N SER A 432 16.20 4.81 19.59
CA SER A 432 16.33 4.61 21.04
C SER A 432 17.09 3.34 21.44
N GLY A 433 17.63 2.59 20.47
CA GLY A 433 18.31 1.31 20.69
C GLY A 433 17.38 0.11 20.90
N ILE A 434 16.09 0.22 20.55
CA ILE A 434 15.08 -0.82 20.76
C ILE A 434 14.79 -1.53 19.44
N PRO A 435 15.04 -2.85 19.31
CA PRO A 435 14.72 -3.58 18.08
C PRO A 435 13.21 -3.54 17.84
N ALA A 436 12.80 -3.07 16.66
CA ALA A 436 11.39 -2.86 16.34
C ALA A 436 11.05 -3.29 14.91
N ARG A 437 9.85 -3.82 14.71
CA ARG A 437 9.26 -4.15 13.40
C ARG A 437 7.90 -3.52 13.23
N VAL A 438 7.53 -3.24 11.99
CA VAL A 438 6.14 -2.88 11.63
C VAL A 438 5.38 -4.18 11.39
N CYS A 439 4.15 -4.24 11.91
CA CYS A 439 3.21 -5.32 11.74
C CYS A 439 1.97 -4.76 11.05
N ALA A 440 1.36 -5.55 10.16
CA ALA A 440 0.10 -5.18 9.56
C ALA A 440 -0.87 -6.37 9.53
N GLY A 441 -2.16 -6.07 9.54
CA GLY A 441 -3.21 -7.05 9.71
C GLY A 441 -4.55 -6.40 9.92
N LEU A 442 -5.38 -6.91 10.82
CA LEU A 442 -6.73 -6.42 11.12
C LEU A 442 -6.84 -5.93 12.56
N VAL A 443 -7.63 -4.87 12.79
CA VAL A 443 -8.05 -4.43 14.13
C VAL A 443 -9.56 -4.20 14.17
N TYR A 444 -10.22 -4.70 15.23
CA TYR A 444 -11.65 -4.50 15.41
C TYR A 444 -12.01 -3.08 15.89
N ALA A 445 -12.93 -2.42 15.20
CA ALA A 445 -13.58 -1.17 15.61
C ALA A 445 -14.95 -1.02 14.92
N ARG A 446 -15.85 -0.19 15.48
CA ARG A 446 -17.15 0.16 14.85
C ARG A 446 -18.02 -1.04 14.36
N GLY A 447 -17.82 -2.24 14.93
CA GLY A 447 -18.53 -3.46 14.52
C GLY A 447 -17.82 -4.35 13.48
N LYS A 448 -16.65 -3.94 12.97
CA LYS A 448 -15.91 -4.63 11.89
C LYS A 448 -14.42 -4.74 12.19
N PHE A 449 -13.71 -5.58 11.44
CA PHE A 449 -12.26 -5.58 11.37
C PHE A 449 -11.77 -4.71 10.19
N PHE A 450 -10.90 -3.74 10.48
CA PHE A 450 -10.30 -2.84 9.50
C PHE A 450 -8.80 -3.16 9.34
N TYR A 451 -8.24 -3.08 8.12
CA TYR A 451 -6.80 -3.36 7.95
C TYR A 451 -5.94 -2.23 8.49
N HIS A 452 -4.96 -2.57 9.33
CA HIS A 452 -4.23 -1.64 10.17
C HIS A 452 -2.72 -1.94 10.18
N ALA A 453 -1.92 -0.96 10.55
CA ALA A 453 -0.49 -1.08 10.80
C ALA A 453 -0.17 -0.63 12.23
N TRP A 454 0.70 -1.39 12.90
CA TRP A 454 1.18 -1.15 14.26
C TRP A 454 2.61 -1.70 14.39
N ASN A 455 3.13 -1.83 15.61
CA ASN A 455 4.50 -2.28 15.84
C ASN A 455 4.60 -3.45 16.80
N GLU A 456 5.69 -4.20 16.69
CA GLU A 456 6.23 -5.04 17.75
C GLU A 456 7.65 -4.58 18.07
N ALA A 457 7.98 -4.48 19.35
CA ALA A 457 9.30 -4.12 19.85
C ALA A 457 9.84 -5.21 20.78
N PHE A 458 11.13 -5.52 20.69
CA PHE A 458 11.76 -6.52 21.55
C PHE A 458 12.11 -5.88 22.90
N LEU A 459 11.44 -6.32 23.96
CA LEU A 459 11.41 -5.68 25.27
C LEU A 459 11.34 -6.74 26.38
N GLY A 460 12.21 -6.65 27.38
CA GLY A 460 12.22 -7.53 28.55
C GLY A 460 12.70 -8.98 28.32
N GLY A 461 12.70 -9.45 27.07
CA GLY A 461 13.05 -10.83 26.70
C GLY A 461 12.23 -11.36 25.50
N GLY A 462 11.11 -10.69 25.16
CA GLY A 462 10.22 -11.09 24.07
C GLY A 462 9.74 -9.93 23.21
N TRP A 463 9.00 -10.26 22.14
CA TRP A 463 8.31 -9.26 21.32
C TRP A 463 7.02 -8.79 22.01
N ILE A 464 6.86 -7.47 22.14
CA ILE A 464 5.69 -6.81 22.72
C ILE A 464 5.10 -5.86 21.70
N SER A 465 3.79 -5.95 21.50
CA SER A 465 3.00 -5.12 20.58
C SER A 465 2.77 -3.69 21.09
N LEU A 466 2.78 -2.74 20.16
CA LEU A 466 2.50 -1.32 20.40
C LEU A 466 1.66 -0.74 19.27
N ASP A 467 0.62 0.00 19.60
CA ASP A 467 -0.12 0.83 18.64
C ASP A 467 -0.16 2.29 19.11
N ALA A 468 0.63 3.14 18.44
CA ALA A 468 0.66 4.60 18.67
C ALA A 468 -0.59 5.32 18.12
N THR A 469 -1.38 4.68 17.27
CA THR A 469 -2.66 5.22 16.84
C THR A 469 -3.71 5.06 17.95
N LEU A 470 -3.82 3.87 18.57
CA LEU A 470 -4.80 3.57 19.64
C LEU A 470 -4.28 3.80 21.07
N ASN A 471 -2.99 4.13 21.24
CA ASN A 471 -2.30 4.25 22.53
C ASN A 471 -2.36 2.94 23.37
N GLN A 472 -2.09 1.80 22.73
CA GLN A 472 -2.14 0.48 23.38
C GLN A 472 -0.76 -0.19 23.43
N MET A 473 -0.42 -0.76 24.59
CA MET A 473 0.80 -1.54 24.83
C MET A 473 0.63 -2.44 26.07
N PRO A 474 0.51 -3.78 25.95
CA PRO A 474 0.34 -4.53 24.70
C PRO A 474 -1.05 -4.29 24.11
N VAL A 475 -1.19 -4.49 22.80
CA VAL A 475 -2.48 -4.34 22.10
C VAL A 475 -3.43 -5.49 22.45
N ASP A 476 -4.74 -5.27 22.34
CA ASP A 476 -5.73 -6.31 22.64
C ASP A 476 -5.70 -7.48 21.63
N ALA A 477 -6.38 -8.58 21.96
CA ALA A 477 -6.46 -9.75 21.07
C ALA A 477 -7.33 -9.52 19.81
N THR A 478 -7.97 -8.34 19.65
CA THR A 478 -8.66 -7.98 18.39
C THR A 478 -7.72 -7.42 17.33
N HIS A 479 -6.42 -7.31 17.64
CA HIS A 479 -5.35 -7.06 16.66
C HIS A 479 -4.83 -8.41 16.13
N ILE A 480 -5.31 -8.77 14.94
CA ILE A 480 -4.96 -10.00 14.23
C ILE A 480 -3.85 -9.67 13.22
N LYS A 481 -2.61 -10.05 13.49
CA LYS A 481 -1.48 -9.86 12.57
C LYS A 481 -1.63 -10.78 11.36
N LEU A 482 -1.39 -10.25 10.17
CA LEU A 482 -1.36 -11.02 8.92
C LEU A 482 0.05 -11.05 8.33
N VAL A 483 0.82 -9.97 8.48
CA VAL A 483 2.17 -9.81 7.94
C VAL A 483 3.06 -8.98 8.88
N GLN A 484 4.37 -9.12 8.74
CA GLN A 484 5.36 -8.32 9.47
C GLN A 484 6.55 -7.95 8.56
N GLY A 485 7.13 -6.77 8.80
CA GLY A 485 8.23 -6.20 8.01
C GLY A 485 7.88 -4.89 7.30
N GLY A 486 8.82 -4.42 6.47
CA GLY A 486 8.66 -3.21 5.67
C GLY A 486 7.56 -3.28 4.60
N LEU A 487 7.38 -2.18 3.86
CA LEU A 487 6.26 -1.96 2.94
C LEU A 487 6.00 -3.11 1.94
N GLN A 488 7.04 -3.73 1.40
CA GLN A 488 6.93 -4.86 0.47
C GLN A 488 6.21 -6.08 1.08
N LYS A 489 6.31 -6.29 2.40
CA LYS A 489 5.55 -7.31 3.12
C LYS A 489 4.12 -6.88 3.45
N GLN A 490 3.90 -5.58 3.69
CA GLN A 490 2.56 -5.03 3.93
C GLN A 490 1.67 -5.16 2.67
N MET A 491 2.26 -5.08 1.48
CA MET A 491 1.60 -5.35 0.20
C MET A 491 1.01 -6.77 0.09
N GLU A 492 1.51 -7.78 0.82
CA GLU A 492 0.97 -9.16 0.75
C GLU A 492 -0.48 -9.26 1.27
N ILE A 493 -0.95 -8.30 2.08
CA ILE A 493 -2.34 -8.18 2.58
C ILE A 493 -3.39 -8.16 1.45
N LEU A 494 -3.06 -7.59 0.28
CA LEU A 494 -4.01 -7.46 -0.83
C LEU A 494 -4.48 -8.80 -1.40
N ARG A 495 -3.69 -9.87 -1.19
CA ARG A 495 -4.09 -11.24 -1.54
C ARG A 495 -5.37 -11.62 -0.81
N VAL A 496 -5.44 -11.38 0.50
CA VAL A 496 -6.56 -11.79 1.36
C VAL A 496 -7.69 -10.76 1.42
N MET A 497 -7.44 -9.52 0.99
CA MET A 497 -8.42 -8.44 0.95
C MET A 497 -9.66 -8.82 0.12
N GLY A 498 -10.85 -8.55 0.64
CA GLY A 498 -12.14 -8.90 0.01
C GLY A 498 -12.49 -10.40 -0.02
N ARG A 499 -11.52 -11.30 0.18
CA ARG A 499 -11.74 -12.76 0.27
C ARG A 499 -11.90 -13.25 1.70
N LEU A 500 -11.09 -12.72 2.62
CA LEU A 500 -11.05 -13.12 4.04
C LEU A 500 -12.39 -12.84 4.75
N LYS A 501 -12.91 -13.87 5.41
CA LYS A 501 -14.05 -13.84 6.32
C LYS A 501 -13.64 -14.41 7.67
N LEU A 502 -14.18 -13.87 8.75
CA LEU A 502 -13.91 -14.29 10.12
C LEU A 502 -15.23 -14.54 10.86
N GLU A 503 -15.35 -15.68 11.53
CA GLU A 503 -16.48 -16.00 12.41
C GLU A 503 -15.97 -16.12 13.86
N VAL A 504 -16.57 -15.39 14.80
CA VAL A 504 -16.14 -15.36 16.20
C VAL A 504 -16.61 -16.62 16.91
N VAL A 505 -15.66 -17.45 17.32
CA VAL A 505 -15.89 -18.66 18.11
C VAL A 505 -15.91 -18.31 19.60
N GLU A 506 -14.95 -17.50 20.06
CA GLU A 506 -14.72 -17.22 21.48
C GLU A 506 -14.12 -15.83 21.69
N GLN A 507 -14.46 -15.16 22.79
CA GLN A 507 -13.85 -13.91 23.24
C GLN A 507 -13.78 -13.87 24.78
N GLU A 508 -12.61 -13.54 25.33
CA GLU A 508 -12.33 -13.33 26.78
C GLU A 508 -11.66 -11.97 26.98
#